data_AF-A0A1F3BK40-F1
#
_entry.id   AF-A0A1F3BK40-F1
#
_cell.length_a   1.000
_cell.length_b   1.000
_cell.length_c   1.000
_cell.angle_alpha   90.00
_cell.angle_beta   90.00
_cell.angle_gamma   90.00
#
_symmetry.space_group_name_H-M   'P 1'
#
loop_
_entity.id
_entity.type
_entity.pdbx_description
1 polymer ?
#
loop_
_entity_poly.entity_id
_entity_poly.type
_entity_poly.pdbx_seq_one_letter_code
_entity_poly.pdbx_strand_id
1 'polypeptide(L)'
;MNVDTVKVELIDWIARLNDKNSINKLLSLKKKLSTTNKANSIIFGSGKHLIEYISDDFNDPIEEFKENKQTRLALVPKGTDKLK
;
A
#
# COMPACT_ATOMS: atom_id res chain seq x y z
N MET A 1 34.95 9.01 -22.04
CA MET A 1 34.61 7.60 -21.76
C MET A 1 33.12 7.43 -21.92
N ASN A 2 32.68 6.43 -22.68
CA ASN A 2 31.27 6.11 -22.81
C ASN A 2 30.79 5.37 -21.55
N VAL A 3 29.73 5.87 -20.93
CA VAL A 3 29.15 5.30 -19.70
C VAL A 3 28.75 3.84 -19.88
N ASP A 4 28.26 3.47 -21.06
CA ASP A 4 27.83 2.10 -21.32
C ASP A 4 29.02 1.16 -21.44
N THR A 5 30.15 1.63 -21.99
CA THR A 5 31.42 0.87 -22.00
C THR A 5 31.91 0.59 -20.58
N VAL A 6 31.88 1.61 -19.71
CA VAL A 6 32.33 1.47 -18.30
C VAL A 6 31.44 0.50 -17.53
N LYS A 7 30.12 0.51 -17.77
CA LYS A 7 29.19 -0.44 -17.14
C LYS A 7 29.48 -1.89 -17.54
N VAL A 8 29.71 -2.13 -18.83
CA VAL A 8 29.99 -3.49 -19.35
C VAL A 8 31.30 -4.02 -18.78
N GLU A 9 32.34 -3.19 -18.72
CA GLU A 9 33.63 -3.55 -18.12
C GLU A 9 33.50 -3.90 -16.63
N LEU A 10 32.72 -3.12 -15.87
CA LEU A 10 32.44 -3.42 -14.46
C LEU A 10 31.72 -4.75 -14.27
N ILE A 11 30.76 -5.07 -15.14
CA ILE A 11 30.02 -6.34 -15.09
C ILE A 11 30.96 -7.51 -15.37
N ASP A 12 31.79 -7.42 -16.41
CA ASP A 12 32.78 -8.45 -16.73
C ASP A 12 33.78 -8.65 -15.59
N TRP A 13 34.24 -7.56 -14.98
CA TRP A 13 35.17 -7.61 -13.85
C TRP A 13 34.57 -8.29 -12.62
N ILE A 14 33.32 -7.96 -12.29
CA ILE A 14 32.58 -8.60 -11.18
C ILE A 14 32.33 -10.08 -11.48
N ALA A 15 32.01 -10.44 -12.73
CA ALA A 15 31.74 -11.82 -13.11
C ALA A 15 32.96 -12.74 -12.97
N ARG A 16 34.17 -12.18 -13.05
CA ARG A 16 35.44 -12.92 -12.87
C ARG A 16 35.85 -13.08 -11.41
N LEU A 17 35.14 -12.47 -10.46
CA LEU A 17 35.43 -12.66 -9.04
C LEU A 17 35.04 -14.08 -8.62
N ASN A 18 36.04 -14.87 -8.21
CA ASN A 18 35.86 -16.22 -7.67
C ASN A 18 36.10 -16.30 -6.15
N ASP A 19 36.63 -15.24 -5.55
CA ASP A 19 36.88 -15.18 -4.11
C ASP A 19 35.59 -14.88 -3.33
N LYS A 20 35.19 -15.84 -2.49
CA LYS A 20 34.00 -15.75 -1.64
C LYS A 20 34.02 -14.54 -0.71
N ASN A 21 35.19 -14.15 -0.20
CA ASN A 21 35.30 -13.00 0.71
C ASN A 21 35.00 -11.68 -0.03
N SER A 22 35.59 -11.51 -1.20
CA SER A 22 35.37 -10.34 -2.07
C SER A 22 33.92 -10.23 -2.54
N ILE A 23 33.29 -11.36 -2.90
CA ILE A 23 31.87 -11.40 -3.25
C ILE A 23 31.00 -10.96 -2.07
N ASN A 24 31.27 -11.48 -0.87
CA ASN A 24 30.50 -11.12 0.34
C ASN A 24 30.64 -9.62 0.69
N LYS A 25 31.83 -9.04 0.53
CA LYS A 25 32.05 -7.59 0.71
C LYS A 25 31.25 -6.78 -0.32
N LEU A 26 31.26 -7.19 -1.59
CA LEU A 26 30.49 -6.53 -2.65
C LEU A 26 28.98 -6.59 -2.39
N LEU A 27 28.47 -7.76 -1.96
CA LEU A 27 27.07 -7.92 -1.58
C LEU A 27 26.68 -7.03 -0.40
N SER A 28 27.58 -6.87 0.57
CA SER A 28 27.36 -6.01 1.74
C SER A 28 27.29 -4.53 1.35
N LEU A 29 28.17 -4.08 0.45
CA LEU A 29 28.13 -2.73 -0.12
C LEU A 29 26.85 -2.48 -0.90
N LYS A 30 26.45 -3.42 -1.78
CA LYS A 30 25.19 -3.36 -2.51
C LYS A 30 23.99 -3.23 -1.57
N LYS A 31 23.96 -4.01 -0.49
CA LYS A 31 22.89 -3.96 0.51
C LYS A 31 22.82 -2.59 1.18
N LYS A 32 23.96 -2.05 1.61
CA LYS A 32 24.06 -0.73 2.26
C LYS A 32 23.55 0.39 1.34
N LEU A 33 23.95 0.38 0.07
CA LEU A 33 23.51 1.36 -0.94
C LEU A 33 22.01 1.20 -1.27
N SER A 34 21.51 -0.03 -1.36
CA SER A 34 20.10 -0.31 -1.63
C SER A 34 19.17 0.15 -0.49
N THR A 35 19.60 0.02 0.77
CA THR A 35 18.82 0.50 1.92
C THR A 35 18.69 2.02 1.97
N THR A 36 19.67 2.77 1.47
CA THR A 36 19.61 4.24 1.43
C THR A 36 18.55 4.76 0.47
N ASN A 37 18.28 4.04 -0.63
CA ASN A 37 17.26 4.42 -1.61
C ASN A 37 15.82 4.00 -1.21
N LYS A 38 15.66 3.20 -0.15
CA LYS A 38 14.36 2.64 0.26
C LYS A 38 13.59 3.50 1.28
N ALA A 39 14.10 4.69 1.61
CA ALA A 39 13.46 5.60 2.57
C ALA A 39 12.09 6.15 2.09
N ASN A 40 11.74 6.02 0.81
CA ASN A 40 10.54 6.61 0.24
C ASN A 40 9.48 5.59 -0.22
N SER A 41 9.51 4.35 0.27
CA SER A 41 8.37 3.45 0.02
C SER A 41 7.22 3.88 0.92
N ILE A 42 6.27 4.64 0.37
CA ILE A 42 4.99 4.96 1.01
C ILE A 42 4.34 3.63 1.38
N ILE A 43 4.30 3.32 2.68
CA ILE A 43 3.65 2.13 3.19
C ILE A 43 2.16 2.39 3.08
N PHE A 44 1.48 1.65 2.20
CA PHE A 44 0.02 1.70 2.09
C PHE A 44 -0.58 1.39 3.47
N GLY A 45 -1.37 2.32 4.02
CA GLY A 45 -1.90 2.24 5.40
C GLY A 45 -1.13 3.03 6.47
N SER A 46 -0.08 3.78 6.12
CA SER A 46 0.62 4.68 7.07
C SER A 46 -0.09 6.01 7.35
N GLY A 47 -1.34 6.18 6.90
CA GLY A 47 -2.15 7.39 7.11
C GLY A 47 -2.49 7.70 8.58
N LYS A 48 -2.02 6.88 9.52
CA LYS A 48 -2.19 7.04 10.97
C LYS A 48 -1.62 8.35 11.54
N HIS A 49 -0.83 9.09 10.74
CA HIS A 49 -0.30 10.41 11.10
C HIS A 49 -0.70 11.52 10.10
N LEU A 50 -1.59 11.22 9.14
CA LEU A 50 -2.06 12.20 8.14
C LEU A 50 -3.48 12.71 8.41
N ILE A 51 -4.24 12.00 9.24
CA ILE A 51 -5.61 12.37 9.59
C ILE A 51 -5.60 12.78 11.06
N GLU A 52 -5.48 14.09 11.30
CA GLU A 52 -5.50 14.66 12.65
C GLU A 52 -6.93 14.77 13.21
N TYR A 53 -7.94 14.75 12.33
CA TYR A 53 -9.33 14.93 12.72
C TYR A 53 -10.26 14.11 11.81
N ILE A 54 -11.16 13.35 12.45
CA ILE A 54 -12.29 12.68 11.82
C ILE A 54 -13.54 13.31 12.45
N SER A 55 -14.46 13.80 11.64
CA SER A 55 -15.73 14.35 12.11
C SER A 55 -16.61 13.24 12.70
N ASP A 56 -17.39 13.57 13.74
CA ASP A 56 -18.23 12.60 14.47
C ASP A 56 -19.29 11.94 13.56
N ASP A 57 -19.68 12.64 12.49
CA ASP A 57 -20.65 12.22 11.47
C ASP A 57 -20.04 11.45 10.29
N PHE A 58 -18.74 11.11 10.33
CA PHE A 58 -18.09 10.38 9.22
C PHE A 58 -18.77 9.04 8.89
N ASN A 59 -19.32 8.38 9.91
CA ASN A 59 -20.04 7.12 9.75
C ASN A 59 -21.54 7.33 9.50
N ASP A 60 -22.03 8.56 9.53
CA ASP A 60 -23.44 8.83 9.31
C ASP A 60 -23.80 8.59 7.83
N PRO A 61 -24.98 8.00 7.55
CA PRO A 61 -25.44 7.83 6.18
C PRO A 61 -25.56 9.21 5.52
N ILE A 62 -24.92 9.38 4.36
CA ILE A 62 -25.16 10.55 3.53
C ILE A 62 -26.66 10.67 3.22
N GLU A 63 -27.14 11.91 3.11
CA GLU A 63 -28.56 12.26 3.00
C GLU A 63 -29.32 11.43 1.95
N GLU A 64 -28.67 11.14 0.82
CA GLU A 64 -29.20 10.33 -0.29
C GLU A 64 -29.51 8.87 0.11
N PHE A 65 -28.83 8.34 1.12
CA PHE A 65 -29.13 7.01 1.70
C PHE A 65 -30.13 7.05 2.86
N LYS A 66 -30.45 8.23 3.42
CA LYS A 66 -31.49 8.34 4.46
C LYS A 66 -32.87 8.06 3.88
N GLU A 67 -33.14 8.54 2.67
CA GLU A 67 -34.43 8.38 1.99
C GLU A 67 -34.75 6.90 1.66
N ASN A 68 -33.72 6.10 1.38
CA ASN A 68 -33.85 4.66 1.10
C ASN A 68 -34.12 3.78 2.35
N LYS A 69 -33.92 4.32 3.57
CA LYS A 69 -34.29 3.60 4.81
C LYS A 69 -35.77 3.79 5.16
N GLN A 70 -36.38 4.93 4.78
CA GLN A 70 -37.78 5.24 5.07
C GLN A 70 -38.75 4.37 4.25
N THR A 71 -38.41 4.07 3.01
CA THR A 71 -39.25 3.31 2.07
C THR A 71 -39.28 1.79 2.33
N ARG A 72 -38.28 1.24 3.03
CA ARG A 72 -38.26 -0.21 3.36
C ARG A 72 -39.09 -0.58 4.59
N LEU A 73 -39.39 0.37 5.49
CA LEU A 73 -40.30 0.15 6.62
C LEU A 73 -41.78 0.24 6.24
N ALA A 74 -42.12 0.88 5.12
CA ALA A 74 -43.51 1.08 4.69
C ALA A 74 -44.11 -0.10 3.88
N LEU A 75 -43.31 -1.09 3.47
CA LEU A 75 -43.72 -2.19 2.60
C LEU A 75 -43.90 -3.54 3.32
N VAL A 76 -44.02 -3.56 4.65
CA VAL A 76 -44.48 -4.77 5.35
C VAL A 76 -46.01 -4.84 5.23
N PRO A 77 -46.59 -5.77 4.44
CA PRO A 77 -48.03 -5.94 4.42
C PRO A 77 -48.49 -6.36 5.82
N LYS A 78 -49.43 -5.59 6.41
CA LYS A 78 -50.16 -6.00 7.61
C LYS A 78 -50.94 -7.26 7.27
N GLY A 79 -50.38 -8.43 7.64
CA GLY A 79 -51.11 -9.69 7.65
C GLY A 79 -52.32 -9.53 8.55
N THR A 80 -53.49 -9.70 7.95
CA THR A 80 -54.80 -9.56 8.58
C THR A 80 -55.03 -10.66 9.62
N ASP A 81 -55.25 -10.26 10.87
CA ASP A 81 -55.96 -11.09 11.85
C ASP A 81 -57.38 -11.35 11.33
N LYS A 82 -57.67 -12.61 10.98
CA LYS A 82 -59.04 -13.12 10.94
C LYS A 82 -59.11 -14.46 11.68
N LEU A 83 -59.48 -14.34 12.95
CA LEU A 83 -60.45 -15.16 13.67
C LEU A 83 -60.92 -16.44 12.95
N LYS A 84 -60.52 -17.59 13.49
CA LYS A 84 -61.43 -18.70 13.81
C LYS A 84 -60.84 -19.62 14.87
#